data_AF-A0A7Y4W7P7-F1
#
_entry.id   AF-A0A7Y4W7P7-F1
#
_cell.length_a   1.000
_cell.length_b   1.000
_cell.length_c   1.000
_cell.angle_alpha   90.00
_cell.angle_beta   90.00
_cell.angle_gamma   90.00
#
_symmetry.space_group_name_H-M   'P 1'
#
loop_
_entity.id
_entity.type
_entity.pdbx_description
1 polymer ?
#
loop_
_entity_poly.entity_id
_entity_poly.type
_entity_poly.pdbx_seq_one_letter_code
_entity_poly.pdbx_strand_id
1 'polypeptide(L)'
;MSEDLPQGKQDISELLSVKLGIGDVMQLQDFSSSKDQYYVKLIGYLNKKSVLVSHPMLGEKLVFVKKGESYLVRGFSGTKTYEFTANVINVCLTPYPYLHLSFPA
;
A
#
# COMPACT_ATOMS: atom_id res chain seq x y z
N MET A 1 0.85 10.58 32.60
CA MET A 1 1.51 10.82 31.30
C MET A 1 0.95 9.80 30.34
N SER A 2 -0.07 10.18 29.60
CA SER A 2 -0.71 9.37 28.57
C SER A 2 0.01 9.60 27.25
N GLU A 3 0.58 8.53 26.69
CA GLU A 3 1.16 8.54 25.35
C GLU A 3 0.03 8.47 24.33
N ASP A 4 -0.29 9.60 23.69
CA ASP A 4 -1.11 9.62 22.48
C ASP A 4 -0.27 9.07 21.32
N LEU A 5 -0.50 7.81 20.97
CA LEU A 5 -0.13 7.26 19.66
C LEU A 5 -1.09 7.85 18.62
N PRO A 6 -0.60 8.38 17.47
CA PRO A 6 -1.48 8.83 16.41
C PRO A 6 -2.23 7.62 15.85
N GLN A 7 -3.54 7.55 16.11
CA GLN A 7 -4.44 6.56 15.53
C GLN A 7 -4.66 6.88 14.05
N GLY A 8 -3.74 6.41 13.20
CA GLY A 8 -3.93 6.30 11.74
C GLY A 8 -4.96 5.22 11.43
N LYS A 9 -6.23 5.49 11.71
CA LYS A 9 -7.35 4.60 11.38
C LYS A 9 -8.20 5.31 10.34
N GLN A 10 -7.90 5.13 9.06
CA GLN A 10 -8.77 5.61 7.99
C GLN A 10 -9.57 4.48 7.36
N ASP A 11 -10.86 4.77 7.28
CA ASP A 11 -12.02 3.94 6.91
C ASP A 11 -12.01 3.60 5.41
N ILE A 12 -12.50 2.41 5.00
CA ILE A 12 -12.73 2.02 3.59
C ILE A 12 -13.36 3.15 2.77
N SER A 13 -14.29 3.86 3.40
CA SER A 13 -15.03 4.98 2.82
C SER A 13 -14.09 6.06 2.30
N GLU A 14 -12.96 6.30 2.97
CA GLU A 14 -11.98 7.29 2.56
C GLU A 14 -11.21 6.83 1.32
N LEU A 15 -10.73 5.59 1.26
CA LEU A 15 -9.97 5.11 0.10
C LEU A 15 -10.79 5.21 -1.20
N LEU A 16 -12.08 4.85 -1.15
CA LEU A 16 -12.98 4.95 -2.30
C LEU A 16 -13.48 6.39 -2.56
N SER A 17 -13.56 7.23 -1.53
CA SER A 17 -13.88 8.66 -1.70
C SER A 17 -12.73 9.43 -2.35
N VAL A 18 -11.52 8.89 -2.23
CA VAL A 18 -10.32 9.42 -2.85
C VAL A 18 -10.26 8.89 -4.28
N LYS A 19 -10.09 9.79 -5.26
CA LYS A 19 -10.03 9.42 -6.68
C LYS A 19 -8.68 8.78 -7.00
N LEU A 20 -8.50 7.51 -6.65
CA LEU A 20 -7.31 6.75 -6.99
C LEU A 20 -7.13 6.70 -8.52
N GLY A 21 -6.00 7.22 -9.01
CA GLY A 21 -5.60 7.18 -10.41
C GLY A 21 -4.70 5.99 -10.70
N ILE A 22 -4.98 5.26 -11.77
CA ILE A 22 -4.04 4.24 -12.26
C ILE A 22 -2.70 4.91 -12.58
N GLY A 23 -1.61 4.37 -12.06
CA GLY A 23 -0.27 4.94 -12.15
C GLY A 23 0.15 5.82 -10.98
N ASP A 24 -0.76 6.15 -10.06
CA ASP A 24 -0.44 6.94 -8.85
C ASP A 24 0.64 6.24 -8.01
N VAL A 25 1.55 7.03 -7.45
CA VAL A 25 2.58 6.53 -6.55
C VAL A 25 2.02 6.37 -5.14
N MET A 26 2.20 5.20 -4.58
CA MET A 26 1.88 4.84 -3.19
C MET A 26 3.17 4.50 -2.45
N GLN A 27 3.23 4.86 -1.18
CA GLN A 27 4.28 4.48 -0.26
C GLN A 27 3.85 3.24 0.52
N LEU A 28 4.72 2.24 0.60
CA LEU A 28 4.61 1.10 1.51
C LEU A 28 5.65 1.26 2.62
N GLN A 29 5.20 1.28 3.87
CA GLN A 29 6.08 1.28 5.04
C GLN A 29 5.85 0.00 5.84
N ASP A 30 6.92 -0.76 6.10
CA ASP A 30 6.86 -1.92 6.98
C ASP A 30 6.67 -1.47 8.44
N PHE A 31 5.80 -2.14 9.19
CA PHE A 31 5.62 -1.88 10.63
C PHE A 31 6.80 -2.34 11.48
N SER A 32 7.55 -3.36 11.01
CA SER A 32 8.66 -3.96 11.75
C SER A 32 9.95 -3.13 11.68
N SER A 33 10.07 -2.33 10.62
CA SER A 33 11.24 -1.54 10.27
C SER A 33 10.84 -0.07 10.21
N SER A 34 11.30 0.74 11.17
CA SER A 34 11.00 2.17 11.20
C SER A 34 11.65 2.98 10.06
N LYS A 35 12.39 2.33 9.14
CA LYS A 35 13.23 3.01 8.15
C LYS A 35 12.94 2.65 6.71
N ASP A 36 12.42 1.47 6.41
CA ASP A 36 12.26 1.06 5.03
C ASP A 36 10.89 1.51 4.48
N GLN A 37 10.97 2.49 3.58
CA GLN A 37 9.85 2.98 2.79
C GLN A 37 10.09 2.63 1.33
N TYR A 38 9.09 2.01 0.71
CA TYR A 38 9.13 1.63 -0.70
C TYR A 38 8.07 2.40 -1.48
N TYR A 39 8.36 2.72 -2.73
CA TYR A 39 7.42 3.38 -3.63
C TYR A 39 6.95 2.40 -4.68
N VAL A 40 5.64 2.30 -4.85
CA VAL A 40 4.96 1.43 -5.81
C VAL A 40 3.95 2.25 -6.60
N LYS A 41 3.56 1.76 -7.78
CA LYS A 41 2.52 2.38 -8.60
C LYS A 41 1.23 1.58 -8.52
N LEU A 42 0.09 2.27 -8.42
CA LEU A 42 -1.21 1.64 -8.53
C LEU A 42 -1.40 1.09 -9.95
N ILE A 43 -1.65 -0.21 -10.06
CA ILE A 43 -2.00 -0.88 -11.32
C ILE A 43 -3.52 -0.95 -11.48
N GLY A 44 -4.25 -1.13 -10.37
CA GLY A 44 -5.71 -1.20 -10.36
C GLY A 44 -6.25 -1.67 -9.02
N TYR A 45 -7.58 -1.70 -8.88
CA TYR A 45 -8.23 -2.22 -7.69
C TYR A 45 -9.62 -2.72 -8.01
N LEU A 46 -10.11 -3.64 -7.17
CA LEU A 46 -11.49 -4.05 -7.17
C LEU A 46 -12.01 -4.00 -5.73
N ASN A 47 -13.12 -3.27 -5.55
CA ASN A 47 -13.70 -3.01 -4.24
C ASN A 47 -13.92 -4.32 -3.46
N LYS A 48 -13.51 -4.33 -2.19
CA LYS A 48 -13.58 -5.50 -1.28
C LYS A 48 -12.81 -6.74 -1.75
N LYS A 49 -11.95 -6.63 -2.76
CA LYS A 49 -11.11 -7.73 -3.26
C LYS A 49 -9.64 -7.45 -2.98
N SER A 50 -9.03 -6.57 -3.76
CA SER A 50 -7.61 -6.23 -3.61
C SER A 50 -7.25 -4.95 -4.34
N VAL A 51 -6.18 -4.33 -3.88
CA VAL A 51 -5.46 -3.26 -4.58
C VAL A 51 -4.21 -3.90 -5.21
N LEU A 52 -4.01 -3.69 -6.51
CA LEU A 52 -2.87 -4.20 -7.27
C LEU A 52 -1.85 -3.08 -7.42
N VAL A 53 -0.62 -3.32 -6.99
CA VAL A 53 0.47 -2.35 -7.09
C VAL A 53 1.70 -2.98 -7.72
N SER A 54 2.56 -2.19 -8.37
CA SER A 54 3.86 -2.70 -8.83
C SER A 54 4.67 -3.29 -7.69
N HIS A 55 5.55 -4.24 -7.99
CA HIS A 55 6.44 -4.77 -6.96
C HIS A 55 7.46 -3.70 -6.55
N PRO A 56 7.72 -3.52 -5.24
CA PRO A 56 8.70 -2.53 -4.78
C PRO A 56 10.11 -2.87 -5.27
N MET A 57 10.85 -1.84 -5.68
CA MET A 57 12.23 -1.97 -6.15
C MET A 57 13.16 -1.08 -5.33
N LEU A 58 14.37 -1.56 -5.09
CA LEU A 58 15.48 -0.79 -4.55
C LEU A 58 16.58 -0.74 -5.62
N GLY A 59 16.67 0.39 -6.31
CA GLY A 59 17.42 0.49 -7.57
C GLY A 59 16.82 -0.43 -8.62
N GLU A 60 17.60 -1.36 -9.15
CA GLU A 60 17.15 -2.32 -10.18
C GLU A 60 16.74 -3.68 -9.60
N LYS A 61 16.76 -3.84 -8.28
CA LYS A 61 16.47 -5.12 -7.61
C LYS A 61 15.07 -5.10 -6.99
N LEU A 62 14.35 -6.20 -7.16
CA LEU A 62 13.10 -6.42 -6.45
C LEU A 62 13.39 -6.50 -4.94
N VAL A 63 12.60 -5.78 -4.16
CA VAL A 63 12.59 -5.92 -2.70
C VAL A 63 11.97 -7.28 -2.38
N PHE A 64 12.53 -7.98 -1.41
CA PHE A 64 11.98 -9.26 -0.98
C PHE A 64 10.72 -9.00 -0.14
N VAL A 65 9.56 -9.36 -0.70
CA VAL A 65 8.25 -9.20 -0.05
C VAL A 65 7.64 -10.58 0.16
N LYS A 66 7.07 -10.83 1.34
CA LYS A 66 6.41 -12.10 1.66
C LYS A 66 4.89 -11.94 1.66
N LYS A 67 4.20 -13.00 1.22
CA LYS A 67 2.76 -13.14 1.47
C LYS A 67 2.50 -13.12 2.98
N GLY A 68 1.47 -12.38 3.39
CA GLY A 68 1.06 -12.19 4.79
C GLY A 68 1.75 -11.01 5.48
N GLU A 69 2.75 -10.38 4.88
CA GLU A 69 3.39 -9.18 5.40
C GLU A 69 2.43 -7.99 5.38
N SER A 70 2.48 -7.15 6.42
CA SER A 70 1.60 -5.99 6.59
C SER A 70 2.37 -4.70 6.32
N TYR A 71 1.76 -3.81 5.53
CA TYR A 71 2.31 -2.49 5.24
C TYR A 71 1.33 -1.40 5.63
N LEU A 72 1.86 -0.29 6.11
CA LEU A 72 1.17 0.99 6.12
C LEU A 72 1.30 1.61 4.74
N VAL A 73 0.17 1.80 4.08
CA VAL A 73 0.07 2.33 2.73
C VAL A 73 -0.32 3.80 2.81
N ARG A 74 0.47 4.67 2.18
CA ARG A 74 0.15 6.10 2.07
C ARG A 74 0.15 6.55 0.63
N GLY A 75 -0.64 7.57 0.34
CA GLY A 75 -0.58 8.23 -0.95
C GLY A 75 -1.36 9.53 -0.97
N PHE A 76 -1.35 10.14 -2.14
CA PHE A 76 -2.05 11.37 -2.42
C PHE A 76 -2.88 11.18 -3.68
N SER A 77 -4.05 11.81 -3.73
CA SER A 77 -4.84 11.97 -4.95
C SER A 77 -5.35 13.41 -4.99
N GLY A 78 -4.82 14.17 -5.95
CA GLY A 78 -5.01 15.61 -6.00
C GLY A 78 -4.54 16.29 -4.71
N THR A 79 -5.50 16.77 -3.92
CA THR A 79 -5.24 17.51 -2.67
C THR A 79 -5.47 16.68 -1.40
N LYS A 80 -5.90 15.42 -1.51
CA LYS A 80 -6.19 14.56 -0.36
C LYS A 80 -5.09 13.52 -0.15
N THR A 81 -4.66 13.38 1.09
CA THR A 81 -3.89 12.22 1.57
C THR A 81 -4.82 11.07 1.94
N TYR A 82 -4.33 9.85 1.83
CA TYR A 82 -4.93 8.68 2.46
C TYR A 82 -3.85 7.83 3.11
N GLU A 83 -4.21 7.19 4.21
CA GLU A 83 -3.37 6.23 4.91
C GLU A 83 -4.20 5.02 5.34
N PHE A 84 -3.75 3.80 5.01
CA PHE A 84 -4.42 2.59 5.45
C PHE A 84 -3.44 1.43 5.62
N THR A 85 -3.80 0.44 6.44
CA THR A 85 -3.02 -0.79 6.57
C THR A 85 -3.51 -1.83 5.57
N ALA A 86 -2.57 -2.53 4.92
CA ALA A 86 -2.89 -3.65 4.04
C ALA A 86 -1.89 -4.80 4.17
N ASN A 87 -2.40 -6.02 4.01
CA ASN A 87 -1.62 -7.24 4.00
C ASN A 87 -1.34 -7.67 2.56
N VAL A 88 -0.15 -8.24 2.30
CA VAL A 88 0.17 -8.86 1.02
C VAL A 88 -0.60 -10.18 0.90
N ILE A 89 -1.62 -10.20 0.05
CA ILE A 89 -2.41 -11.40 -0.25
C ILE A 89 -1.63 -12.32 -1.20
N ASN A 90 -0.93 -11.75 -2.18
CA ASN A 90 -0.14 -12.50 -3.15
C ASN A 90 1.02 -11.67 -3.71
N VAL A 91 2.10 -12.37 -4.08
CA VAL A 91 3.25 -11.82 -4.81
C VAL A 91 3.27 -12.47 -6.19
N CYS A 92 3.11 -11.67 -7.24
CA CYS A 92 3.11 -12.13 -8.62
C CYS A 92 4.39 -11.64 -9.30
N LEU A 93 5.19 -12.53 -9.88
CA LEU A 93 6.48 -12.16 -10.49
C LEU A 93 6.47 -12.17 -12.03
N THR A 94 5.38 -12.63 -12.66
CA THR A 94 5.24 -12.74 -14.11
C THR A 94 3.85 -12.27 -14.57
N PRO A 95 3.71 -11.75 -15.80
CA PRO A 95 4.79 -11.35 -16.73
C PRO A 95 5.51 -10.05 -16.31
N TYR A 96 4.94 -9.31 -15.36
CA TYR A 96 5.52 -8.14 -14.72
C TYR A 96 5.38 -8.33 -13.19
N PRO A 97 6.38 -7.97 -12.37
CA PRO A 97 6.26 -8.11 -10.91
C PRO A 97 5.23 -7.13 -10.29
N TYR A 98 4.26 -7.66 -9.55
CA TYR A 98 3.25 -6.89 -8.81
C TYR A 98 2.77 -7.60 -7.54
N LEU A 99 2.08 -6.85 -6.69
CA LEU A 99 1.50 -7.33 -5.44
C LEU A 99 -0.02 -7.22 -5.48
N HIS A 100 -0.71 -8.20 -4.88
CA HIS A 100 -2.07 -8.02 -4.41
C HIS A 100 -2.03 -7.62 -2.92
N LEU A 101 -2.50 -6.42 -2.62
CA LEU A 101 -2.72 -5.94 -1.27
C LEU A 101 -4.18 -6.13 -0.87
N SER A 102 -4.44 -6.44 0.39
CA SER A 102 -5.79 -6.50 0.92
C SER A 102 -6.46 -5.15 0.81
N PHE A 103 -7.74 -5.18 0.44
CA PHE A 103 -8.55 -3.97 0.53
C PHE A 103 -8.66 -3.56 2.02
N PRO A 104 -8.54 -2.27 2.36
CA PRO A 104 -8.74 -1.83 3.73
C PRO A 104 -10.16 -2.18 4.20
N ALA A 105 -10.28 -2.40 5.51
CA ALA A 105 -11.52 -2.76 6.20
C ALA A 105 -12.20 -1.55 6.85
#